data_AF-A0A1Q7GS09-F1
#
_entry.id   AF-A0A1Q7GS09-F1
#
_cell.length_a   1.000
_cell.length_b   1.000
_cell.length_c   1.000
_cell.angle_alpha   90.00
_cell.angle_beta   90.00
_cell.angle_gamma   90.00
#
_symmetry.space_group_name_H-M   'P 1'
#
loop_
_entity.id
_entity.type
_entity.pdbx_description
1 polymer ?
#
loop_
_entity_poly.entity_id
_entity_poly.type
_entity_poly.pdbx_seq_one_letter_code
_entity_poly.pdbx_strand_id
1 'polypeptide(L)'
;MALSPLRRSWAPIPLRSRVTGVDADTVRRWLADLPPPVGYGVSARPLRYRQAPHLAAYCWYEDRLIELQVPEPFRPWDEKVYYRARRKPGRRLAFQWFGRTIRFRTRREVLRFLYCHEFYHWYLREVRGAKGAAETACDRFALTYFRARNRGVDWSSVLPGYPVGARRPLKPAA
;
A
#
# COMPACT_ATOMS: atom_id res chain seq x y z
N MET A 1 12.71 23.36 10.26
CA MET A 1 11.97 22.31 11.01
C MET A 1 12.60 20.95 10.72
N ALA A 2 12.99 20.18 11.74
CA ALA A 2 13.50 18.83 11.54
C ALA A 2 12.40 17.91 10.98
N LEU A 3 12.70 17.12 9.94
CA LEU A 3 11.77 16.11 9.39
C LEU A 3 11.44 15.08 10.47
N SER A 4 10.19 14.61 10.56
CA SER A 4 9.83 13.55 11.52
C SER A 4 10.64 12.26 11.28
N PRO A 5 10.86 11.42 12.30
CA PRO A 5 11.59 10.15 12.15
C PRO A 5 11.10 9.29 10.98
N LEU A 6 9.78 9.21 10.80
CA LEU A 6 9.13 8.51 9.68
C LEU A 6 9.45 9.13 8.32
N ARG A 7 9.46 10.46 8.20
CA ARG A 7 9.85 11.13 6.96
C ARG A 7 11.31 10.87 6.60
N ARG A 8 12.18 10.79 7.61
CA ARG A 8 13.60 10.47 7.41
C ARG A 8 13.82 9.01 7.00
N SER A 9 12.99 8.06 7.45
CA SER A 9 13.12 6.65 7.05
C SER A 9 12.75 6.40 5.59
N TRP A 10 12.06 7.34 4.93
CA TRP A 10 11.85 7.29 3.49
C TRP A 10 13.09 7.68 2.68
N ALA A 11 14.01 8.48 3.20
CA ALA A 11 15.16 8.98 2.44
C ALA A 11 15.97 7.88 1.71
N PRO A 12 16.32 6.74 2.34
CA PRO A 12 17.08 5.69 1.65
C PRO A 12 16.24 4.82 0.69
N ILE A 13 14.91 4.98 0.65
CA ILE A 13 14.04 4.12 -0.17
C ILE A 13 14.18 4.51 -1.64
N PRO A 14 14.62 3.59 -2.52
CA PRO A 14 14.65 3.80 -3.95
C PRO A 14 13.22 4.05 -4.45
N LEU A 15 13.02 5.16 -5.17
CA LEU A 15 11.72 5.49 -5.72
C LEU A 15 11.88 5.87 -7.19
N ARG A 16 11.07 5.27 -8.05
CA ARG A 16 10.97 5.63 -9.47
C ARG A 16 9.52 5.97 -9.81
N SER A 17 9.31 6.92 -10.70
CA SER A 17 7.99 7.21 -11.26
C SER A 17 8.07 7.42 -12.76
N ARG A 18 7.15 6.78 -13.47
CA ARG A 18 6.87 6.97 -14.90
C ARG A 18 5.45 7.46 -15.16
N VAL A 19 4.72 7.82 -14.10
CA VAL A 19 3.35 8.35 -14.18
C VAL A 19 3.40 9.78 -14.73
N THR A 20 2.55 10.09 -15.70
CA THR A 20 2.53 11.39 -16.37
C THR A 20 2.21 12.50 -15.37
N GLY A 21 3.12 13.48 -15.25
CA GLY A 21 2.96 14.62 -14.34
C GLY A 21 3.19 14.30 -12.85
N VAL A 22 3.76 13.14 -12.51
CA VAL A 22 4.10 12.76 -11.14
C VAL A 22 5.53 12.22 -11.10
N ASP A 23 6.48 13.02 -10.64
CA ASP A 23 7.89 12.61 -10.47
C ASP A 23 8.11 11.81 -9.17
N ALA A 24 9.31 11.24 -9.01
CA ALA A 24 9.66 10.43 -7.84
C ALA A 24 9.60 11.22 -6.53
N ASP A 25 10.00 12.49 -6.52
CA ASP A 25 9.95 13.31 -5.31
C ASP A 25 8.52 13.62 -4.88
N THR A 26 7.61 13.77 -5.84
CA THR A 26 6.18 13.92 -5.59
C THR A 26 5.61 12.67 -4.94
N VAL A 27 5.91 11.48 -5.47
CA VAL A 27 5.50 10.22 -4.84
C VAL A 27 6.10 10.11 -3.43
N ARG A 28 7.38 10.43 -3.25
CA ARG A 28 8.04 10.43 -1.93
C ARG A 28 7.29 11.34 -0.96
N ARG A 29 7.00 12.59 -1.35
CA ARG A 29 6.22 13.53 -0.53
C ARG A 29 4.82 13.00 -0.20
N TRP A 30 4.18 12.33 -1.16
CA TRP A 30 2.86 11.74 -0.98
C TRP A 30 2.85 10.52 -0.09
N LEU A 31 3.94 9.77 0.05
CA LEU A 31 4.04 8.59 0.92
C LEU A 31 4.74 8.88 2.26
N ALA A 32 5.31 10.06 2.44
CA ALA A 32 6.21 10.39 3.55
C ALA A 32 5.61 10.29 4.97
N ASP A 33 4.29 10.17 5.11
CA ASP A 33 3.60 9.93 6.38
C ASP A 33 3.10 8.48 6.55
N LEU A 34 3.44 7.59 5.63
CA LEU A 34 3.22 6.14 5.72
C LEU A 34 4.52 5.44 6.11
N PRO A 35 4.47 4.22 6.67
CA PRO A 35 5.66 3.41 6.93
C PRO A 35 6.33 3.01 5.61
N PRO A 36 7.66 3.16 5.43
CA PRO A 36 8.39 2.68 4.24
C PRO A 36 8.59 1.16 4.22
N PRO A 37 8.72 0.53 3.04
CA PRO A 37 8.98 -0.90 2.95
C PRO A 37 10.49 -1.14 3.04
N VAL A 38 11.00 -1.39 4.25
CA VAL A 38 12.45 -1.42 4.50
C VAL A 38 13.11 -2.55 3.69
N GLY A 39 14.11 -2.20 2.88
CA GLY A 39 14.81 -3.14 2.00
C GLY A 39 14.18 -3.31 0.61
N TYR A 40 13.06 -2.62 0.33
CA TYR A 40 12.37 -2.65 -0.96
C TYR A 40 12.42 -1.28 -1.64
N GLY A 41 12.36 -1.28 -2.98
CA GLY A 41 12.07 -0.10 -3.78
C GLY A 41 10.58 0.11 -4.01
N VAL A 42 10.20 1.32 -4.43
CA VAL A 42 8.84 1.65 -4.87
C VAL A 42 8.88 2.20 -6.29
N SER A 43 8.06 1.64 -7.19
CA SER A 43 7.96 2.05 -8.58
C SER A 43 6.52 2.44 -8.91
N ALA A 44 6.30 3.68 -9.34
CA ALA A 44 5.01 4.13 -9.86
C ALA A 44 5.04 4.13 -11.40
N ARG A 45 4.05 3.50 -12.04
CA ARG A 45 3.95 3.46 -13.51
C ARG A 45 2.52 3.66 -14.01
N PRO A 46 2.33 4.05 -15.27
CA PRO A 46 0.98 4.17 -15.82
C PRO A 46 0.36 2.77 -16.05
N LEU A 47 -0.94 2.69 -15.79
CA LEU A 47 -1.81 1.58 -16.14
C LEU A 47 -2.70 2.02 -17.30
N ARG A 48 -2.49 1.43 -18.48
CA ARG A 48 -3.41 1.60 -19.60
C ARG A 48 -4.62 0.71 -19.38
N TYR A 49 -5.82 1.25 -19.58
CA TYR A 49 -7.06 0.51 -19.46
C TYR A 49 -7.94 0.74 -20.69
N ARG A 50 -8.74 -0.27 -21.08
CA ARG A 50 -9.65 -0.19 -22.23
C ARG A 50 -11.08 0.12 -21.85
N GLN A 51 -11.57 -0.51 -20.77
CA GLN A 51 -12.97 -0.43 -20.36
C GLN A 51 -13.17 0.64 -19.27
N ALA A 52 -12.49 0.47 -18.14
CA ALA A 52 -12.61 1.37 -16.99
C ALA A 52 -11.29 1.43 -16.20
N PRO A 53 -11.01 2.56 -15.53
CA PRO A 53 -9.92 2.63 -14.56
C PRO A 53 -10.17 1.61 -13.45
N HIS A 54 -9.10 0.99 -12.97
CA HIS A 54 -9.14 -0.01 -11.90
C HIS A 54 -7.83 0.02 -11.12
N LEU A 55 -7.82 -0.61 -9.96
CA LEU A 55 -6.64 -0.74 -9.12
C LEU A 55 -5.75 -1.87 -9.64
N ALA A 56 -4.44 -1.61 -9.78
CA ALA A 56 -3.44 -2.65 -10.04
C ALA A 56 -2.11 -2.29 -9.37
N ALA A 57 -1.60 -3.21 -8.57
CA ALA A 57 -0.30 -3.11 -7.92
C ALA A 57 0.22 -4.52 -7.63
N TYR A 58 1.52 -4.61 -7.38
CA TYR A 58 2.21 -5.87 -7.18
C TYR A 58 3.36 -5.69 -6.19
N CYS A 59 3.50 -6.63 -5.27
CA CYS A 59 4.70 -6.79 -4.45
C CYS A 59 5.58 -7.91 -5.01
N TRP A 60 6.63 -7.52 -5.73
CA TRP A 60 7.65 -8.43 -6.27
C TRP A 60 8.69 -8.71 -5.20
N TYR A 61 8.66 -9.91 -4.62
CA TYR A 61 9.48 -10.23 -3.46
C TYR A 61 10.93 -10.54 -3.83
N GLU A 62 11.11 -11.22 -4.95
CA GLU A 62 12.40 -11.59 -5.53
C GLU A 62 13.18 -10.32 -5.95
N ASP A 63 12.49 -9.39 -6.62
CA ASP A 63 13.06 -8.11 -7.07
C ASP A 63 13.12 -7.05 -5.96
N ARG A 64 12.55 -7.35 -4.78
CA ARG A 64 12.37 -6.41 -3.66
C ARG A 64 11.75 -5.09 -4.10
N LEU A 65 10.61 -5.17 -4.78
CA LEU A 65 9.95 -4.02 -5.40
C LEU A 65 8.45 -4.02 -5.13
N ILE A 66 7.94 -2.88 -4.65
CA ILE A 66 6.51 -2.58 -4.69
C ILE A 66 6.22 -1.76 -5.94
N GLU A 67 5.43 -2.33 -6.85
CA GLU A 67 5.00 -1.69 -8.08
C GLU A 67 3.56 -1.18 -7.97
N LEU A 68 3.35 0.10 -8.24
CA LEU A 68 2.07 0.79 -8.17
C LEU A 68 1.67 1.25 -9.57
N GLN A 69 0.49 0.85 -10.06
CA GLN A 69 0.05 1.26 -11.38
C GLN A 69 -1.13 2.23 -11.31
N VAL A 70 -0.97 3.40 -11.92
CA VAL A 70 -1.96 4.49 -11.88
C VAL A 70 -2.71 4.53 -13.21
N PRO A 71 -4.05 4.45 -13.23
CA PRO A 71 -4.83 4.54 -14.45
C PRO A 71 -4.53 5.80 -15.27
N GLU A 72 -4.21 5.61 -16.54
CA GLU A 72 -4.00 6.70 -17.51
C GLU A 72 -4.81 6.47 -18.81
N PRO A 73 -5.55 7.49 -19.29
CA PRO A 73 -5.69 8.84 -18.72
C PRO A 73 -6.43 8.82 -17.38
N PHE A 74 -6.01 9.64 -16.42
CA PHE A 74 -6.64 9.64 -15.10
C PHE A 74 -8.02 10.29 -15.18
N ARG A 75 -9.06 9.57 -14.75
CA ARG A 75 -10.42 10.08 -14.53
C ARG A 75 -10.91 9.61 -13.17
N PRO A 76 -11.58 10.46 -12.36
CA PRO A 76 -12.16 10.01 -11.10
C PRO A 76 -13.17 8.88 -11.31
N TRP A 77 -13.10 7.83 -10.49
CA TRP A 77 -14.01 6.68 -10.57
C TRP A 77 -14.36 6.13 -9.19
N ASP A 78 -15.40 5.31 -9.14
CA ASP A 78 -15.83 4.62 -7.93
C ASP A 78 -15.35 3.16 -7.97
N GLU A 79 -14.73 2.72 -6.89
CA GLU A 79 -14.16 1.37 -6.74
C GLU A 79 -14.85 0.66 -5.57
N LYS A 80 -15.24 -0.62 -5.77
CA LYS A 80 -15.82 -1.44 -4.72
C LYS A 80 -14.70 -2.25 -4.04
N VAL A 81 -14.35 -1.87 -2.81
CA VAL A 81 -13.28 -2.51 -2.04
C VAL A 81 -13.86 -3.43 -0.97
N TYR A 82 -13.42 -4.69 -0.93
CA TYR A 82 -13.89 -5.69 0.03
C TYR A 82 -12.92 -5.85 1.21
N TYR A 83 -13.31 -5.37 2.39
CA TYR A 83 -12.40 -5.29 3.54
C TYR A 83 -12.67 -6.32 4.63
N ARG A 84 -13.68 -7.18 4.46
CA ARG A 84 -13.99 -8.27 5.39
C ARG A 84 -14.83 -9.33 4.67
N ALA A 85 -14.54 -10.58 4.99
CA ALA A 85 -15.42 -11.72 4.70
C ALA A 85 -15.76 -12.42 6.02
N ARG A 86 -17.02 -12.84 6.18
CA ARG A 86 -17.45 -13.68 7.30
C ARG A 86 -18.01 -14.98 6.74
N ARG A 87 -17.49 -16.12 7.18
CA ARG A 87 -18.06 -17.43 6.82
C ARG A 87 -19.49 -17.51 7.33
N LYS A 88 -20.43 -17.89 6.47
CA LYS A 88 -21.82 -18.12 6.85
C LYS A 88 -21.92 -19.46 7.60
N PRO A 89 -22.75 -19.57 8.65
CA PRO A 89 -23.00 -20.85 9.31
C PRO A 89 -23.62 -21.84 8.32
N GLY A 90 -23.21 -23.11 8.37
CA GLY A 90 -23.75 -24.20 7.55
C GLY A 90 -22.70 -25.13 6.94
N ARG A 91 -23.17 -26.23 6.34
CA ARG A 91 -22.32 -27.27 5.71
C ARG A 91 -21.61 -26.79 4.43
N ARG A 92 -22.17 -25.78 3.73
CA ARG A 92 -21.59 -25.24 2.48
C ARG A 92 -20.52 -24.18 2.77
N LEU A 93 -19.46 -24.16 1.98
CA LEU A 93 -18.44 -23.12 2.04
C LEU A 93 -18.98 -21.83 1.40
N ALA A 94 -19.64 -21.00 2.22
CA ALA A 94 -20.22 -19.74 1.78
C ALA A 94 -19.74 -18.57 2.65
N PHE A 95 -19.54 -17.41 2.03
CA PHE A 95 -19.06 -16.20 2.70
C PHE A 95 -20.04 -15.04 2.51
N GLN A 96 -20.18 -14.21 3.55
CA GLN A 96 -20.76 -12.89 3.48
C GLN A 96 -19.64 -11.88 3.32
N TRP A 97 -19.62 -11.18 2.19
CA TRP A 97 -18.63 -10.17 1.86
C TRP A 97 -19.10 -8.79 2.31
N PHE A 98 -18.19 -8.02 2.90
CA PHE A 98 -18.42 -6.65 3.31
C PHE A 98 -17.51 -5.76 2.47
N GLY A 99 -18.11 -4.83 1.75
CA GLY A 99 -17.36 -3.94 0.88
C GLY A 99 -17.89 -2.52 0.90
N ARG A 100 -16.98 -1.57 0.71
CA ARG A 100 -17.24 -0.13 0.68
C ARG A 100 -16.96 0.39 -0.72
N THR A 101 -17.86 1.21 -1.24
CA THR A 101 -17.59 1.96 -2.48
C THR A 101 -16.83 3.23 -2.12
N ILE A 102 -15.66 3.42 -2.73
CA ILE A 102 -14.83 4.62 -2.56
C ILE A 102 -14.62 5.31 -3.89
N ARG A 103 -14.74 6.64 -3.90
CA ARG A 103 -14.45 7.44 -5.09
C ARG A 103 -12.99 7.89 -5.10
N PHE A 104 -12.17 7.45 -6.05
CA PHE A 104 -10.83 7.98 -6.26
C PHE A 104 -10.90 9.29 -7.05
N ARG A 105 -10.42 10.38 -6.45
CA ARG A 105 -10.47 11.73 -7.03
C ARG A 105 -9.13 12.20 -7.59
N THR A 106 -8.03 11.63 -7.12
CA THR A 106 -6.68 12.08 -7.50
C THR A 106 -5.73 10.89 -7.67
N ARG A 107 -4.69 11.07 -8.50
CA ARG A 107 -3.57 10.11 -8.62
C ARG A 107 -2.91 9.81 -7.27
N ARG A 108 -2.84 10.81 -6.38
CA ARG A 108 -2.34 10.66 -5.01
C ARG A 108 -3.15 9.65 -4.21
N GLU A 109 -4.48 9.70 -4.29
CA GLU A 109 -5.34 8.75 -3.58
C GLU A 109 -5.11 7.32 -4.07
N VAL A 110 -5.00 7.13 -5.38
CA VAL A 110 -4.73 5.81 -5.98
C VAL A 110 -3.38 5.27 -5.53
N LEU A 111 -2.31 6.07 -5.67
CA LEU A 111 -0.97 5.68 -5.27
C LEU A 111 -0.88 5.32 -3.80
N ARG A 112 -1.50 6.13 -2.92
CA ARG A 112 -1.51 5.84 -1.48
C ARG A 112 -2.32 4.59 -1.16
N PHE A 113 -3.44 4.37 -1.82
CA PHE A 113 -4.25 3.19 -1.60
C PHE A 113 -3.50 1.91 -2.00
N LEU A 114 -2.99 1.89 -3.24
CA LEU A 114 -2.20 0.77 -3.76
C LEU A 114 -0.96 0.53 -2.90
N TYR A 115 -0.26 1.60 -2.51
CA TYR A 115 0.89 1.48 -1.64
C TYR A 115 0.54 0.85 -0.29
N CYS A 116 -0.51 1.32 0.39
CA CYS A 116 -0.91 0.75 1.65
C CYS A 116 -1.30 -0.74 1.51
N HIS A 117 -1.96 -1.11 0.42
CA HIS A 117 -2.34 -2.49 0.15
C HIS A 117 -1.10 -3.38 0.00
N GLU A 118 -0.19 -3.05 -0.93
CA GLU A 118 1.02 -3.84 -1.17
C GLU A 118 2.01 -3.79 0.00
N PHE A 119 2.12 -2.65 0.68
CA PHE A 119 2.92 -2.55 1.89
C PHE A 119 2.45 -3.53 2.95
N TYR A 120 1.14 -3.74 3.09
CA TYR A 120 0.61 -4.67 4.07
C TYR A 120 0.89 -6.13 3.68
N HIS A 121 0.84 -6.46 2.39
CA HIS A 121 1.33 -7.76 1.87
C HIS A 121 2.80 -7.98 2.22
N TRP A 122 3.65 -7.00 1.92
CA TRP A 122 5.07 -6.99 2.29
C TRP A 122 5.26 -7.20 3.80
N TYR A 123 4.54 -6.43 4.63
CA TYR A 123 4.63 -6.51 6.09
C TYR A 123 4.24 -7.90 6.61
N LEU A 124 3.15 -8.46 6.10
CA LEU A 124 2.71 -9.79 6.51
C LEU A 124 3.74 -10.86 6.18
N ARG A 125 4.39 -10.79 5.01
CA ARG A 125 5.42 -11.76 4.61
C ARG A 125 6.73 -11.52 5.35
N GLU A 126 7.32 -10.34 5.20
CA GLU A 126 8.70 -10.06 5.62
C GLU A 126 8.84 -9.81 7.12
N VAL A 127 7.80 -9.26 7.77
CA VAL A 127 7.85 -8.94 9.21
C VAL A 127 7.14 -9.99 10.04
N ARG A 128 5.99 -10.47 9.57
CA ARG A 128 5.16 -11.41 10.34
C ARG A 128 5.39 -12.88 10.00
N GLY A 129 6.16 -13.19 8.94
CA GLY A 129 6.39 -14.57 8.49
C GLY A 129 5.11 -15.28 8.02
N ALA A 130 4.05 -14.54 7.72
CA ALA A 130 2.79 -15.09 7.26
C ALA A 130 2.77 -15.23 5.73
N LYS A 131 1.92 -16.13 5.22
CA LYS A 131 1.62 -16.16 3.79
C LYS A 131 0.96 -14.82 3.43
N GLY A 132 1.55 -14.04 2.53
CA GLY A 132 1.09 -12.71 2.09
C GLY A 132 -0.20 -12.74 1.26
N ALA A 133 -1.22 -13.47 1.72
CA ALA A 133 -2.48 -13.74 1.02
C ALA A 133 -3.67 -13.37 1.91
N ALA A 134 -3.65 -12.16 2.48
CA ALA A 134 -4.70 -11.64 3.33
C ALA A 134 -5.37 -10.40 2.72
N GLU A 135 -5.87 -10.52 1.48
CA GLU A 135 -6.44 -9.42 0.68
C GLU A 135 -7.39 -8.51 1.48
N THR A 136 -8.35 -9.09 2.20
CA THR A 136 -9.31 -8.29 2.98
C THR A 136 -8.68 -7.52 4.14
N ALA A 137 -7.56 -8.00 4.69
CA ALA A 137 -6.79 -7.29 5.71
C ALA A 137 -5.96 -6.17 5.08
N CYS A 138 -5.34 -6.41 3.93
CA CYS A 138 -4.61 -5.41 3.13
C CYS A 138 -5.54 -4.27 2.70
N ASP A 139 -6.73 -4.59 2.18
CA ASP A 139 -7.77 -3.63 1.83
C ASP A 139 -8.25 -2.82 3.04
N ARG A 140 -8.41 -3.47 4.20
CA ARG A 140 -8.79 -2.77 5.44
C ARG A 140 -7.71 -1.79 5.88
N PHE A 141 -6.45 -2.18 5.81
CA PHE A 141 -5.32 -1.31 6.11
C PHE A 141 -5.29 -0.12 5.14
N ALA A 142 -5.42 -0.38 3.84
CA ALA A 142 -5.47 0.65 2.80
C ALA A 142 -6.61 1.64 3.03
N LEU A 143 -7.85 1.17 3.25
CA LEU A 143 -9.01 2.00 3.53
C LEU A 143 -8.83 2.90 4.76
N THR A 144 -8.09 2.43 5.76
CA THR A 144 -7.86 3.17 7.01
C THR A 144 -6.88 4.33 6.81
N TYR A 145 -5.78 4.11 6.08
CA TYR A 145 -4.64 5.04 6.09
C TYR A 145 -4.40 5.83 4.80
N PHE A 146 -5.01 5.44 3.67
CA PHE A 146 -4.67 6.06 2.37
C PHE A 146 -5.08 7.54 2.24
N ARG A 147 -6.13 7.99 2.93
CA ARG A 147 -6.58 9.39 2.91
C ARG A 147 -6.10 10.21 4.09
N ALA A 148 -5.85 9.57 5.21
CA ALA A 148 -5.47 10.23 6.43
C ALA A 148 -4.07 10.87 6.28
N ARG A 149 -3.90 12.02 6.94
CA ARG A 149 -2.60 12.61 7.20
C ARG A 149 -2.11 11.96 8.48
N ASN A 150 -1.42 10.82 8.39
CA ASN A 150 -1.12 9.90 9.50
C ASN A 150 -0.11 10.45 10.52
N ARG A 151 -0.31 11.71 10.95
CA ARG A 151 0.49 12.39 11.96
C ARG A 151 0.13 11.84 13.33
N GLY A 152 1.14 11.48 14.11
CA GLY A 152 0.93 10.96 15.47
C GLY A 152 0.39 9.54 15.54
N VAL A 153 0.26 8.83 14.40
CA VAL A 153 -0.03 7.39 14.42
C VAL A 153 1.16 6.66 15.04
N ASP A 154 0.90 5.92 16.11
CA ASP A 154 1.88 4.99 16.66
C ASP A 154 1.96 3.74 15.79
N TRP A 155 2.85 3.78 14.79
CA TRP A 155 3.07 2.67 13.89
C TRP A 155 3.60 1.41 14.58
N SER A 156 4.21 1.52 15.76
CA SER A 156 4.68 0.35 16.51
C SER A 156 3.52 -0.48 17.06
N SER A 157 2.45 0.21 17.50
CA SER A 157 1.20 -0.43 17.90
C SER A 157 0.41 -0.98 16.71
N VAL A 158 0.34 -0.22 15.60
CA VAL A 158 -0.40 -0.63 14.40
C VAL A 158 0.28 -1.79 13.66
N LEU A 159 1.61 -1.82 13.65
CA LEU A 159 2.43 -2.81 12.95
C LEU A 159 3.41 -3.50 13.91
N PRO A 160 2.94 -4.41 14.78
CA PRO A 160 3.80 -5.09 15.74
C PRO A 160 4.97 -5.84 15.08
N GLY A 161 6.19 -5.51 15.48
CA GLY A 161 7.44 -6.06 14.93
C GLY A 161 8.00 -5.29 13.74
N TYR A 162 7.28 -4.28 13.22
CA TYR A 162 7.81 -3.42 12.17
C TYR A 162 8.90 -2.50 12.75
N PRO A 163 10.10 -2.45 12.13
CA PRO A 163 11.21 -1.73 12.69
C PRO A 163 11.14 -0.24 12.33
N VAL A 164 10.27 0.50 13.04
CA VAL A 164 10.07 1.93 12.80
C VAL A 164 11.42 2.68 12.89
N GLY A 165 11.85 3.26 11.76
CA GLY A 165 13.11 4.01 11.70
C GLY A 165 14.38 3.18 11.45
N ALA A 166 14.27 1.86 11.29
CA ALA A 166 15.42 1.06 10.88
C ALA A 166 15.82 1.38 9.43
N ARG A 167 17.13 1.47 9.22
CA ARG A 167 17.76 1.72 7.92
C ARG A 167 18.30 0.45 7.27
N ARG A 168 18.33 -0.67 8.01
CA ARG A 168 18.89 -1.94 7.55
C ARG A 168 17.78 -2.84 7.00
N PRO A 169 18.02 -3.57 5.89
CA PRO A 169 17.12 -4.60 5.41
C PRO A 169 16.77 -5.56 6.54
N LEU A 170 15.50 -5.99 6.59
CA LEU A 170 15.10 -7.09 7.46
C LEU A 170 15.92 -8.33 7.07
N LYS A 171 16.37 -9.10 8.05
CA LYS A 171 16.85 -10.46 7.76
C LYS A 171 15.67 -11.24 7.18
N PRO A 172 15.87 -12.04 6.12
CA PRO A 172 14.80 -12.92 5.63
C PRO A 172 14.25 -13.75 6.79
N ALA A 173 12.93 -13.91 6.86
CA ALA A 173 12.36 -14.95 7.71
C ALA A 173 12.95 -16.30 7.25
N ALA A 174 13.50 -17.07 8.20
CA ALA A 174 14.09 -18.38 7.96
C ALA A 174 13.04 -19.41 7.50
#